data_AF-A0A4P5RHS4-F1
#
_entry.id   AF-A0A4P5RHS4-F1
#
_cell.length_a   1.000
_cell.length_b   1.000
_cell.length_c   1.000
_cell.angle_alpha   90.00
_cell.angle_beta   90.00
_cell.angle_gamma   90.00
#
_symmetry.space_group_name_H-M   'P 1'
#
loop_
_entity.id
_entity.type
_entity.pdbx_description
1 polymer ?
#
loop_
_entity_poly.entity_id
_entity_poly.type
_entity_poly.pdbx_seq_one_letter_code
_entity_poly.pdbx_strand_id
1 'polypeptide(L)'
;MKTPAPKISVGDLKSKFAANEDFLLIDVREPEEFAQSRIPGSVLIPVAGFVDASAFKLLPRDKEIILHCRSGIRSATCLALIQKAGFTNSRHLEGGIVAWEKL
;
A
#
# COMPACT_ATOMS: atom_id res chain seq x y z
N MET A 1 -1.90 13.01 20.82
CA MET A 1 -0.98 13.23 19.68
C MET A 1 -1.21 12.10 18.69
N LYS A 2 -1.66 12.35 17.45
CA LYS A 2 -1.79 11.27 16.44
C LYS A 2 -0.39 10.97 15.90
N THR A 3 0.09 9.74 16.08
CA THR A 3 1.35 9.30 15.47
C THR A 3 1.21 9.39 13.94
N PRO A 4 2.21 9.95 13.21
CA PRO A 4 2.17 9.97 11.76
C PRO A 4 2.07 8.55 11.20
N ALA A 5 1.27 8.38 10.14
CA ALA A 5 1.14 7.11 9.45
C ALA A 5 2.53 6.62 8.97
N PRO A 6 2.93 5.36 9.26
CA PRO A 6 4.20 4.81 8.78
C PRO A 6 4.28 4.83 7.25
N LYS A 7 5.33 5.45 6.72
CA LYS A 7 5.51 5.70 5.29
C LYS A 7 6.79 5.06 4.74
N ILE A 8 6.79 4.78 3.45
CA ILE A 8 7.98 4.38 2.67
C ILE A 8 8.16 5.33 1.49
N SER A 9 9.40 5.71 1.20
CA SER A 9 9.71 6.54 0.02
C SER A 9 9.74 5.71 -1.26
N VAL A 10 9.66 6.35 -2.43
CA VAL A 10 9.84 5.66 -3.72
C VAL A 10 11.22 5.03 -3.83
N GLY A 11 12.27 5.72 -3.35
CA GLY A 11 13.64 5.21 -3.35
C GLY A 11 13.78 3.93 -2.55
N ASP A 12 13.25 3.91 -1.32
CA ASP A 12 13.30 2.72 -0.47
C ASP A 12 12.49 1.56 -1.05
N LEU A 13 11.32 1.85 -1.63
CA LEU A 13 10.52 0.81 -2.30
C LEU A 13 11.27 0.23 -3.51
N LYS A 14 11.93 1.05 -4.33
CA LYS A 14 12.79 0.58 -5.43
C LYS A 14 13.94 -0.28 -4.92
N SER A 15 14.59 0.11 -3.82
CA SER A 15 15.66 -0.68 -3.19
C SER A 15 15.17 -2.04 -2.72
N LYS A 16 13.96 -2.13 -2.13
CA LYS A 16 13.34 -3.41 -1.74
C LYS A 16 13.10 -4.32 -2.93
N PHE A 17 12.57 -3.78 -4.04
CA PHE A 17 12.42 -4.53 -5.28
C PHE A 17 13.77 -5.03 -5.81
N ALA A 18 14.80 -4.18 -5.82
CA ALA A 18 16.14 -4.55 -6.28
C ALA A 18 16.81 -5.62 -5.39
N ALA A 19 16.53 -5.59 -4.09
CA ALA A 19 17.01 -6.57 -3.13
C ALA A 19 16.16 -7.86 -3.08
N ASN A 20 15.09 -7.94 -3.87
CA ASN A 20 14.14 -9.06 -3.88
C ASN A 20 13.62 -9.41 -2.48
N GLU A 21 13.35 -8.38 -1.67
CA GLU A 21 12.80 -8.53 -0.33
C GLU A 21 11.37 -9.08 -0.37
N ASP A 22 10.97 -9.83 0.66
CA ASP A 22 9.61 -10.36 0.77
C ASP A 22 8.65 -9.33 1.37
N PHE A 23 7.78 -8.77 0.53
CA PHE A 23 6.72 -7.85 0.93
C PHE A 23 5.53 -7.95 -0.03
N LEU A 24 4.35 -7.51 0.43
CA LEU A 24 3.15 -7.38 -0.38
C LEU A 24 2.88 -5.91 -0.71
N LEU A 25 3.00 -5.55 -1.99
CA LEU A 25 2.58 -4.23 -2.48
C LEU A 25 1.12 -4.28 -2.93
N ILE A 26 0.27 -3.46 -2.34
CA ILE A 26 -1.17 -3.42 -2.61
C ILE A 26 -1.55 -2.06 -3.17
N ASP A 27 -2.22 -2.09 -4.32
CA ASP A 27 -2.89 -0.94 -4.91
C ASP A 27 -4.34 -0.86 -4.40
N VAL A 28 -4.67 0.25 -3.74
CA VAL A 28 -6.02 0.49 -3.19
C VAL A 28 -6.92 1.37 -4.07
N ARG A 29 -6.49 1.62 -5.30
CA ARG A 29 -7.28 2.36 -6.29
C ARG A 29 -8.43 1.52 -6.87
N GLU A 30 -9.22 2.15 -7.72
CA GLU A 30 -10.28 1.46 -8.47
C GLU A 30 -9.69 0.60 -9.60
N PRO A 31 -10.40 -0.46 -10.03
CA PRO A 31 -9.94 -1.35 -11.09
C PRO A 31 -9.58 -0.63 -12.40
N GLU A 32 -10.30 0.42 -12.75
CA GLU A 32 -10.06 1.21 -13.96
C GLU A 32 -8.74 1.99 -13.86
N GLU A 33 -8.42 2.55 -12.69
CA GLU A 33 -7.14 3.22 -12.44
C GLU A 33 -5.97 2.22 -12.52
N PHE A 34 -6.15 1.01 -11.98
CA PHE A 34 -5.14 -0.06 -12.01
C PHE A 34 -4.91 -0.62 -13.42
N ALA A 35 -5.97 -0.69 -14.24
CA ALA A 35 -5.89 -1.12 -15.63
C ALA A 35 -5.17 -0.09 -16.52
N GLN A 36 -5.28 1.21 -16.19
CA GLN A 36 -4.62 2.29 -16.92
C GLN A 36 -3.12 2.38 -16.61
N SER A 37 -2.74 2.31 -15.34
CA SER A 37 -1.34 2.27 -14.90
C SER A 37 -1.22 1.55 -13.57
N ARG A 38 -0.09 0.90 -13.31
CA ARG A 38 0.19 0.25 -12.03
C ARG A 38 1.68 0.13 -11.76
N ILE A 39 2.04 0.04 -10.48
CA ILE A 39 3.40 -0.31 -10.07
C ILE A 39 3.58 -1.81 -10.33
N PRO A 40 4.60 -2.23 -11.11
CA PRO A 40 4.85 -3.65 -11.33
C PRO A 40 4.99 -4.43 -10.00
N GLY A 41 4.39 -5.62 -9.94
CA GLY A 41 4.36 -6.44 -8.73
C GLY A 41 3.27 -6.07 -7.72
N SER A 42 2.51 -4.98 -7.92
CA SER A 42 1.38 -4.68 -7.04
C SER A 42 0.16 -5.57 -7.33
N VAL A 43 -0.57 -5.91 -6.26
CA VAL A 43 -1.87 -6.57 -6.33
C VAL A 43 -2.99 -5.55 -6.09
N LEU A 44 -4.08 -5.67 -6.83
CA LEU A 44 -5.24 -4.79 -6.67
C LEU A 44 -6.14 -5.28 -5.53
N ILE A 45 -6.37 -4.43 -4.53
CA ILE A 45 -7.42 -4.60 -3.51
C ILE A 45 -8.05 -3.22 -3.30
N PRO A 46 -9.23 -2.93 -3.87
CA PRO A 46 -9.82 -1.59 -3.80
C PRO A 46 -10.11 -1.12 -2.37
N VAL A 47 -10.08 0.19 -2.14
CA VAL A 47 -10.33 0.83 -0.83
C VAL A 47 -11.61 0.35 -0.15
N ALA A 48 -12.66 0.04 -0.91
CA ALA A 48 -13.92 -0.49 -0.39
C ALA A 48 -13.73 -1.74 0.47
N GLY A 49 -12.85 -2.66 0.04
CA GLY A 49 -12.55 -3.89 0.77
C GLY A 49 -11.85 -3.67 2.12
N PHE A 50 -11.18 -2.53 2.29
CA PHE A 50 -10.58 -2.16 3.58
C PHE A 50 -11.62 -1.52 4.50
N VAL A 51 -12.55 -0.74 3.95
CA VAL A 51 -13.62 -0.07 4.69
C VAL A 51 -14.62 -1.09 5.25
N ASP A 52 -14.98 -2.10 4.47
CA ASP A 52 -15.87 -3.19 4.90
C ASP A 52 -15.14 -4.38 5.57
N ALA A 53 -13.81 -4.27 5.73
CA ALA A 53 -12.90 -5.28 6.27
C ALA A 53 -12.82 -6.62 5.50
N SER A 54 -13.49 -6.76 4.36
CA SER A 54 -13.44 -7.98 3.54
C SER A 54 -12.03 -8.29 3.00
N ALA A 55 -11.18 -7.27 2.83
CA ALA A 55 -9.78 -7.41 2.42
C ALA A 55 -8.91 -8.08 3.50
N PHE A 56 -9.27 -8.00 4.79
CA PHE A 56 -8.34 -8.35 5.87
C PHE A 56 -7.99 -9.83 5.89
N LYS A 57 -8.87 -10.70 5.37
CA LYS A 57 -8.62 -12.14 5.20
C LYS A 57 -7.60 -12.46 4.11
N LEU A 58 -7.32 -11.52 3.21
CA LEU A 58 -6.35 -11.65 2.12
C LEU A 58 -4.95 -11.16 2.51
N LEU A 59 -4.85 -10.45 3.65
CA LEU A 59 -3.62 -9.81 4.07
C LEU A 59 -2.72 -10.82 4.80
N PRO A 60 -1.42 -10.89 4.44
CA PRO A 60 -0.48 -11.77 5.12
C PRO A 60 -0.18 -11.25 6.53
N ARG A 61 0.21 -12.16 7.41
CA ARG A 61 0.60 -11.85 8.80
C ARG A 61 2.11 -11.92 9.03
N ASP A 62 2.82 -12.55 8.10
CA ASP A 62 4.23 -12.97 8.18
C ASP A 62 5.18 -12.09 7.37
N LYS A 63 4.65 -11.23 6.49
CA LYS A 63 5.45 -10.30 5.67
C LYS A 63 4.95 -8.88 5.76
N GLU A 64 5.80 -7.96 5.32
CA GLU A 64 5.49 -6.54 5.27
C GLU A 64 4.36 -6.24 4.25
N ILE A 65 3.43 -5.36 4.63
CA ILE A 65 2.38 -4.85 3.73
C ILE A 65 2.66 -3.39 3.37
N ILE A 66 2.72 -3.08 2.08
CA ILE A 66 2.91 -1.72 1.57
C ILE A 66 1.68 -1.34 0.76
N LEU A 67 0.96 -0.30 1.19
CA LEU A 67 -0.24 0.20 0.52
C LEU A 67 0.10 1.41 -0.35
N HIS A 68 -0.43 1.49 -1.56
CA HIS A 68 -0.36 2.70 -2.37
C HIS A 68 -1.69 3.03 -3.03
N CYS A 69 -1.87 4.30 -3.33
CA CYS A 69 -2.98 4.77 -4.16
C CYS A 69 -2.45 5.79 -5.16
N ARG A 70 -3.29 6.73 -5.61
CA ARG A 70 -2.87 7.79 -6.52
C ARG A 70 -1.82 8.73 -5.90
N SER A 71 -2.10 9.28 -4.71
CA SER A 71 -1.31 10.36 -4.09
C SER A 71 -0.94 10.11 -2.62
N GLY A 72 -1.30 8.95 -2.07
CA GLY A 72 -1.03 8.57 -0.67
C GLY A 72 -2.18 8.78 0.32
N ILE A 73 -3.26 9.48 -0.06
CA ILE A 73 -4.40 9.77 0.84
C ILE A 73 -5.21 8.50 1.17
N ARG A 74 -5.75 7.82 0.15
CA ARG A 74 -6.54 6.58 0.33
C ARG A 74 -5.73 5.48 1.03
N SER A 75 -4.44 5.36 0.72
CA SER A 75 -3.59 4.33 1.31
C SER A 75 -3.26 4.62 2.78
N ALA A 76 -3.14 5.88 3.18
CA ALA A 76 -3.03 6.25 4.60
C ALA A 76 -4.29 5.87 5.40
N THR A 77 -5.48 6.04 4.81
CA THR A 77 -6.74 5.58 5.43
C THR A 77 -6.77 4.06 5.58
N CYS A 78 -6.42 3.31 4.51
CA CYS A 78 -6.36 1.85 4.55
C CYS A 78 -5.33 1.35 5.58
N LEU A 79 -4.18 2.03 5.67
CA LEU A 79 -3.12 1.71 6.63
C LEU A 79 -3.63 1.81 8.08
N ALA A 80 -4.34 2.90 8.39
CA ALA A 80 -4.92 3.09 9.72
C ALA A 80 -5.95 2.01 10.07
N LEU A 81 -6.70 1.49 9.09
CA LEU A 81 -7.67 0.42 9.30
C LEU A 81 -6.99 -0.91 9.60
N ILE A 82 -5.97 -1.29 8.82
CA ILE A 82 -5.27 -2.58 9.01
C ILE A 82 -4.39 -2.56 10.27
N GLN A 83 -3.78 -1.43 10.62
CA GLN A 83 -2.98 -1.33 11.85
C GLN A 83 -3.86 -1.50 13.10
N LYS A 84 -5.08 -0.95 13.10
CA LYS A 84 -6.06 -1.20 14.16
C LYS A 84 -6.46 -2.67 14.28
N ALA A 85 -6.39 -3.42 13.18
CA ALA A 85 -6.66 -4.86 13.14
C ALA A 85 -5.41 -5.72 13.43
N GLY A 86 -4.29 -5.11 13.81
CA GLY A 86 -3.08 -5.82 14.23
C GLY A 86 -2.04 -6.05 13.12
N PHE A 87 -2.24 -5.53 11.91
CA PHE A 87 -1.23 -5.57 10.85
C PHE A 87 -0.17 -4.48 11.07
N THR A 88 0.68 -4.67 12.08
CA THR A 88 1.63 -3.65 12.54
C THR A 88 2.85 -3.49 11.64
N ASN A 89 3.27 -4.55 10.93
CA ASN A 89 4.31 -4.48 9.90
C ASN A 89 3.71 -3.98 8.57
N SER A 90 3.25 -2.74 8.57
CA SER A 90 2.61 -2.12 7.41
C SER A 90 2.99 -0.66 7.24
N ARG A 91 3.12 -0.24 5.97
CA ARG A 91 3.44 1.14 5.56
C ARG A 91 2.60 1.54 4.35
N HIS A 92 2.59 2.83 4.03
CA HIS A 92 2.07 3.31 2.74
C HIS A 92 3.11 4.08 1.93
N LEU A 93 3.02 4.00 0.61
CA LEU A 93 3.92 4.72 -0.31
C LEU A 93 3.64 6.22 -0.29
N GLU A 94 4.65 7.00 0.09
CA GLU A 94 4.58 8.46 0.09
C GLU A 94 4.40 8.99 -1.34
N GLY A 95 3.39 9.84 -1.54
CA GLY A 95 3.08 10.42 -2.85
C GLY A 95 2.40 9.46 -3.85
N GLY A 96 2.22 8.19 -3.49
CA GLY A 96 1.52 7.19 -4.31
C GLY A 96 2.15 6.95 -5.69
N ILE A 97 1.35 6.46 -6.64
CA ILE A 97 1.82 6.18 -8.00
C ILE A 97 2.27 7.44 -8.75
N VAL A 98 1.72 8.62 -8.41
CA VAL A 98 2.16 9.90 -9.00
C VAL A 98 3.62 10.20 -8.66
N ALA A 99 4.08 9.85 -7.45
CA ALA A 99 5.49 9.97 -7.10
C ALA A 99 6.35 8.87 -7.75
N TRP A 100 5.79 7.66 -7.89
CA TRP A 100 6.46 6.54 -8.55
C TRP A 100 6.78 6.84 -10.02
N GLU A 101 5.84 7.43 -10.76
CA GLU A 101 5.97 7.73 -12.20
C GLU A 101 6.94 8.88 -12.50
N LYS A 102 7.36 9.66 -11.50
CA LYS A 102 8.28 10.80 -11.66
C LYS A 102 9.76 10.42 -11.56
N LEU A 103 10.07 9.19 -11.17
CA LEU A 103 11.42 8.70 -10.83
C LEU A 103 11.78 7.46 -11.63
#